data_AF-A0A1M5QKV2-F1
#
_entry.id   AF-A0A1M5QKV2-F1
#
_cell.length_a   1.000
_cell.length_b   1.000
_cell.length_c   1.000
_cell.angle_alpha   90.00
_cell.angle_beta   90.00
_cell.angle_gamma   90.00
#
_symmetry.space_group_name_H-M   'P 1'
#
loop_
_entity.id
_entity.type
_entity.pdbx_description
1 polymer ?
#
loop_
_entity_poly.entity_id
_entity_poly.type
_entity_poly.pdbx_seq_one_letter_code
_entity_poly.pdbx_strand_id
1 'polypeptide(L)'
;MAISLLHESLMYSMYFAPRGKKRLLLLGHQIAQRYLSPLDKLVGFVGDAGAGKSLLIKGMFPGLELTSDDEGVNVRPLPLLDQDNQNKFFSPHTYHIDVRFESAFTQMHVLADAVKQAIKEEKRVIIEHFELIYPFLEMNAEILIGIGEEVIVTRPSIFGPQPKDISDIVVKSLKYRKMAHTAEDLTSMVLEKEFGIPRCEEHSDVQHGFVLEFNEKPLIDIQALEDSVKKYIEEKMDVCYLDDKHISIGSGFNHVCTGPRIHVKNTEEIENFQLVKDFKYDPLTKVYSLIGLIGPKVRVDLKNIEEINGLKNIQF
;
A
#
# COMPACT_ATOMS: atom_id res chain seq x y z
N MET A 1 -9.92 -30.05 -12.21
CA MET A 1 -9.09 -29.12 -11.43
C MET A 1 -9.91 -28.72 -10.22
N ALA A 2 -9.41 -28.92 -9.01
CA ALA A 2 -10.10 -28.46 -7.80
C ALA A 2 -9.84 -26.96 -7.67
N ILE A 3 -10.68 -26.16 -8.33
CA ILE A 3 -10.72 -24.72 -8.10
C ILE A 3 -11.29 -24.56 -6.69
N SER A 4 -10.60 -23.78 -5.84
CA SER A 4 -11.05 -23.52 -4.49
C SER A 4 -12.44 -22.86 -4.53
N LEU A 5 -13.35 -23.23 -3.62
CA LEU A 5 -14.64 -22.55 -3.44
C LEU A 5 -14.48 -21.02 -3.30
N LEU A 6 -13.35 -20.61 -2.71
CA LEU A 6 -12.95 -19.21 -2.57
C LEU A 6 -12.60 -18.57 -3.92
N HIS A 7 -12.03 -19.32 -4.87
CA HIS A 7 -11.75 -18.81 -6.22
C HIS A 7 -13.02 -18.67 -7.07
N GLU A 8 -14.03 -19.52 -6.86
CA GLU A 8 -15.29 -19.44 -7.61
C GLU A 8 -16.26 -18.38 -7.05
N SER A 9 -16.22 -18.14 -5.73
CA SER A 9 -17.19 -17.26 -5.05
C SER A 9 -16.67 -15.85 -4.75
N LEU A 10 -15.36 -15.61 -4.85
CA LEU A 10 -14.79 -14.31 -4.54
C LEU A 10 -14.91 -13.34 -5.71
N MET A 11 -15.71 -12.29 -5.52
CA MET A 11 -15.75 -11.16 -6.45
C MET A 11 -14.52 -10.26 -6.30
N TYR A 12 -14.27 -9.80 -5.07
CA TYR A 12 -13.04 -9.13 -4.67
C TYR A 12 -12.91 -9.15 -3.14
N SER A 13 -11.72 -8.85 -2.63
CA SER A 13 -11.45 -8.57 -1.22
C SER A 13 -10.74 -7.24 -1.07
N MET A 14 -11.06 -6.51 0.01
CA MET A 14 -10.40 -5.25 0.36
C MET A 14 -9.79 -5.35 1.74
N TYR A 15 -8.61 -4.76 1.85
CA TYR A 15 -7.86 -4.63 3.09
C TYR A 15 -7.42 -3.19 3.23
N PHE A 16 -7.34 -2.66 4.45
CA PHE A 16 -6.53 -1.46 4.65
C PHE A 16 -5.10 -1.75 4.19
N ALA A 17 -4.45 -0.79 3.53
CA ALA A 17 -3.05 -0.94 3.17
C ALA A 17 -2.20 -0.44 4.33
N PRO A 18 -1.74 -1.33 5.23
CA PRO A 18 -1.14 -0.90 6.48
C PRO A 18 0.11 -0.08 6.21
N ARG A 19 0.35 0.90 7.08
CA ARG A 19 1.61 1.62 7.15
C ARG A 19 2.63 0.76 7.88
N GLY A 20 3.89 0.91 7.49
CA GLY A 20 4.98 0.14 8.07
C GLY A 20 5.38 -1.08 7.25
N LYS A 21 6.70 -1.19 7.00
CA LYS A 21 7.32 -2.28 6.23
C LYS A 21 6.88 -3.68 6.69
N LYS A 22 6.93 -3.94 8.00
CA LYS A 22 6.58 -5.25 8.60
C LYS A 22 5.10 -5.60 8.42
N ARG A 23 4.19 -4.63 8.62
CA ARG A 23 2.74 -4.85 8.50
C ARG A 23 2.35 -5.12 7.06
N LEU A 24 2.95 -4.41 6.10
CA LEU A 24 2.69 -4.62 4.67
C LEU A 24 3.23 -5.97 4.16
N LEU A 25 4.41 -6.40 4.63
CA LEU A 25 4.94 -7.75 4.37
C LEU A 25 4.01 -8.84 4.91
N LEU A 26 3.50 -8.66 6.14
CA LEU A 26 2.56 -9.61 6.75
C LEU A 26 1.23 -9.68 5.98
N LEU A 27 0.71 -8.53 5.52
CA LEU A 27 -0.47 -8.50 4.67
C LEU A 27 -0.22 -9.27 3.37
N GLY A 28 0.92 -9.07 2.72
CA GLY A 28 1.31 -9.84 1.53
C GLY A 28 1.31 -11.34 1.81
N HIS A 29 1.91 -11.77 2.92
CA HIS A 29 1.91 -13.17 3.32
C HIS A 29 0.48 -13.75 3.47
N GLN A 30 -0.42 -13.00 4.10
CA GLN A 30 -1.82 -13.40 4.29
C GLN A 30 -2.59 -13.46 2.96
N ILE A 31 -2.36 -12.50 2.05
CA ILE A 31 -2.96 -12.50 0.72
C ILE A 31 -2.53 -13.73 -0.07
N ALA A 32 -1.23 -14.06 -0.05
CA ALA A 32 -0.72 -15.25 -0.71
C ALA A 32 -1.37 -16.53 -0.15
N GLN A 33 -1.45 -16.66 1.17
CA GLN A 33 -2.09 -17.83 1.79
C GLN A 33 -3.58 -18.00 1.44
N ARG A 34 -4.31 -16.88 1.26
CA ARG A 34 -5.76 -16.92 1.03
C ARG A 34 -6.14 -17.05 -0.44
N TYR A 35 -5.40 -16.39 -1.33
CA TYR A 35 -5.86 -16.18 -2.71
C TYR A 35 -4.97 -16.82 -3.76
N LEU A 36 -3.67 -16.99 -3.48
CA LEU A 36 -2.73 -17.52 -4.45
C LEU A 36 -2.86 -19.04 -4.59
N SER A 37 -2.98 -19.49 -5.82
CA SER A 37 -2.92 -20.89 -6.24
C SER A 37 -1.50 -21.24 -6.67
N PRO A 38 -1.02 -22.47 -6.42
CA PRO A 38 0.18 -23.00 -7.07
C PRO A 38 0.12 -22.92 -8.61
N LEU A 39 -1.09 -22.92 -9.18
CA LEU A 39 -1.33 -22.88 -10.62
C LEU A 39 -1.36 -21.46 -11.20
N ASP A 40 -1.42 -20.42 -10.37
CA ASP A 40 -1.40 -19.05 -10.89
C ASP A 40 -0.02 -18.76 -11.48
N LYS A 41 0.03 -18.51 -12.77
CA LYS A 41 1.20 -18.14 -13.57
C LYS A 41 1.27 -16.66 -13.84
N LEU A 42 0.14 -15.95 -13.99
CA LEU A 42 0.16 -14.51 -14.25
C LEU A 42 -0.43 -13.74 -13.08
N VAL A 43 0.44 -13.02 -12.37
CA VAL A 43 0.11 -12.25 -11.17
C VAL A 43 0.35 -10.77 -11.48
N GLY A 44 -0.71 -9.96 -11.47
CA GLY A 44 -0.64 -8.54 -11.79
C GLY A 44 -0.73 -7.67 -10.54
N PHE A 45 0.14 -6.67 -10.46
CA PHE A 45 0.09 -5.60 -9.46
C PHE A 45 -0.13 -4.25 -10.13
N VAL A 46 -1.06 -3.46 -9.58
CA VAL A 46 -1.37 -2.10 -10.05
C VAL A 46 -1.31 -1.12 -8.89
N GLY A 47 -0.91 0.12 -9.19
CA GLY A 47 -0.70 1.18 -8.20
C GLY A 47 0.48 2.07 -8.58
N ASP A 48 0.50 3.30 -8.10
CA ASP A 48 1.57 4.26 -8.44
C ASP A 48 2.88 3.96 -7.70
N ALA A 49 3.95 4.65 -8.07
CA ALA A 49 5.24 4.58 -7.41
C ALA A 49 5.14 4.95 -5.91
N GLY A 50 5.84 4.20 -5.06
CA GLY A 50 5.80 4.40 -3.61
C GLY A 50 4.51 3.91 -2.92
N ALA A 51 3.59 3.24 -3.63
CA ALA A 51 2.40 2.65 -3.01
C ALA A 51 2.71 1.42 -2.13
N GLY A 52 3.92 0.83 -2.27
CA GLY A 52 4.35 -0.34 -1.51
C GLY A 52 4.16 -1.69 -2.25
N LYS A 53 4.05 -1.67 -3.59
CA LYS A 53 3.94 -2.87 -4.44
C LYS A 53 5.06 -3.88 -4.17
N SER A 54 6.32 -3.45 -4.25
CA SER A 54 7.49 -4.32 -4.07
C SER A 54 7.55 -4.97 -2.68
N LEU A 55 7.14 -4.25 -1.62
CA LEU A 55 7.01 -4.82 -0.27
C LEU A 55 5.88 -5.85 -0.20
N LEU A 56 4.74 -5.58 -0.83
CA LEU A 56 3.63 -6.52 -0.87
C LEU A 56 4.02 -7.80 -1.63
N ILE A 57 4.73 -7.68 -2.76
CA ILE A 57 5.28 -8.79 -3.52
C ILE A 57 6.25 -9.61 -2.67
N LYS A 58 7.21 -8.96 -1.98
CA LYS A 58 8.15 -9.65 -1.08
C LYS A 58 7.43 -10.42 0.03
N GLY A 59 6.30 -9.91 0.52
CA GLY A 59 5.45 -10.61 1.49
C GLY A 59 4.72 -11.82 0.90
N MET A 60 4.21 -11.68 -0.33
CA MET A 60 3.48 -12.73 -1.03
C MET A 60 4.38 -13.86 -1.56
N PHE A 61 5.59 -13.51 -2.00
CA PHE A 61 6.56 -14.42 -2.60
C PHE A 61 7.90 -14.33 -1.86
N PRO A 62 8.00 -14.83 -0.62
CA PRO A 62 9.24 -14.79 0.14
C PRO A 62 10.39 -15.47 -0.62
N GLY A 63 11.54 -14.78 -0.70
CA GLY A 63 12.73 -15.26 -1.42
C GLY A 63 12.74 -14.95 -2.92
N LEU A 64 11.68 -14.35 -3.47
CA LEU A 64 11.71 -13.83 -4.83
C LEU A 64 12.62 -12.60 -4.91
N GLU A 65 13.58 -12.66 -5.84
CA GLU A 65 14.42 -11.51 -6.18
C GLU A 65 13.69 -10.61 -7.18
N LEU A 66 13.36 -9.38 -6.75
CA LEU A 66 12.73 -8.40 -7.62
C LEU A 66 13.80 -7.79 -8.54
N THR A 67 13.55 -7.76 -9.84
CA THR A 67 14.48 -7.20 -10.84
C THR A 67 14.81 -5.72 -10.60
N SER A 68 13.83 -4.97 -10.10
CA SER A 68 13.96 -3.61 -9.61
C SER A 68 13.01 -3.40 -8.43
N ASP A 69 13.34 -2.44 -7.57
CA ASP A 69 12.47 -1.96 -6.49
C ASP A 69 12.79 -0.48 -6.16
N ASP A 70 12.25 0.02 -5.04
CA ASP A 70 12.45 1.39 -4.59
C ASP A 70 13.92 1.76 -4.28
N GLU A 71 14.83 0.79 -4.17
CA GLU A 71 16.29 0.99 -3.98
C GLU A 71 17.07 0.99 -5.30
N GLY A 72 16.44 0.59 -6.41
CA GLY A 72 17.02 0.64 -7.74
C GLY A 72 16.92 -0.68 -8.51
N VAL A 73 17.98 -1.00 -9.25
CA VAL A 73 18.05 -2.18 -10.13
C VAL A 73 18.84 -3.27 -9.44
N ASN A 74 18.24 -4.45 -9.30
CA ASN A 74 18.87 -5.59 -8.64
C ASN A 74 19.45 -6.60 -9.64
N VAL A 75 18.76 -6.86 -10.76
CA VAL A 75 19.14 -7.92 -11.70
C VAL A 75 19.14 -7.42 -13.14
N ARG A 76 20.27 -7.61 -13.84
CA ARG A 76 20.42 -7.37 -15.28
C ARG A 76 21.31 -8.44 -15.94
N PRO A 77 21.07 -8.83 -17.21
CA PRO A 77 19.92 -8.45 -18.04
C PRO A 77 18.58 -8.95 -17.46
N LEU A 78 17.45 -8.41 -17.93
CA LEU A 78 16.13 -8.81 -17.44
C LEU A 78 15.96 -10.33 -17.61
N PRO A 79 15.83 -11.14 -16.54
CA PRO A 79 15.82 -12.61 -16.66
C PRO A 79 14.69 -13.16 -17.53
N LEU A 80 13.58 -12.43 -17.63
CA LEU A 80 12.45 -12.75 -18.50
C LEU A 80 12.80 -12.66 -20.00
N LEU A 81 13.78 -11.85 -20.39
CA LEU A 81 14.22 -11.74 -21.79
C LEU A 81 15.31 -12.74 -22.15
N ASP A 82 15.92 -13.37 -21.15
CA ASP A 82 17.05 -14.29 -21.34
C ASP A 82 16.64 -15.75 -21.10
N GLN A 83 15.44 -16.12 -21.56
CA GLN A 83 14.88 -17.47 -21.38
C GLN A 83 15.68 -18.53 -22.14
N ASP A 84 16.27 -18.17 -23.29
CA ASP A 84 16.94 -19.09 -24.21
C ASP A 84 18.45 -19.28 -23.94
N ASN A 85 19.17 -18.28 -23.42
CA ASN A 85 20.62 -18.41 -23.11
C ASN A 85 20.90 -19.03 -21.75
N GLN A 86 19.86 -19.35 -20.97
CA GLN A 86 20.02 -20.13 -19.76
C GLN A 86 20.45 -21.55 -20.12
N ASN A 87 21.77 -21.74 -20.22
CA ASN A 87 22.40 -23.05 -20.15
C ASN A 87 21.66 -23.86 -19.08
N LYS A 88 21.05 -24.96 -19.51
CA LYS A 88 19.93 -25.74 -18.90
C LYS A 88 20.11 -26.26 -17.46
N PHE A 89 21.03 -25.70 -16.68
CA PHE A 89 21.32 -26.07 -15.30
C PHE A 89 20.48 -25.30 -14.26
N PHE A 90 20.10 -24.05 -14.51
CA PHE A 90 19.24 -23.27 -13.62
C PHE A 90 18.33 -22.33 -14.44
N SER A 91 17.01 -22.51 -14.31
CA SER A 91 16.02 -21.60 -14.88
C SER A 91 15.07 -21.12 -13.78
N PRO A 92 14.80 -19.81 -13.65
CA PRO A 92 13.83 -19.32 -12.68
C PRO A 92 12.44 -19.88 -12.98
N HIS A 93 11.76 -20.38 -11.94
CA HIS A 93 10.35 -20.77 -12.04
C HIS A 93 9.39 -19.60 -11.86
N THR A 94 9.88 -18.47 -11.36
CA THR A 94 9.10 -17.25 -11.17
C THR A 94 9.93 -16.05 -11.59
N TYR A 95 9.40 -15.26 -12.51
CA TYR A 95 9.98 -14.00 -12.95
C TYR A 95 9.26 -12.83 -12.29
N HIS A 96 10.02 -11.77 -12.05
CA HIS A 96 9.50 -10.46 -11.68
C HIS A 96 9.78 -9.47 -12.82
N ILE A 97 8.86 -8.54 -13.06
CA ILE A 97 9.06 -7.42 -13.96
C ILE A 97 8.32 -6.17 -13.45
N ASP A 98 9.01 -5.04 -13.41
CA ASP A 98 8.38 -3.73 -13.37
C ASP A 98 8.25 -3.19 -14.79
N VAL A 99 7.03 -3.19 -15.33
CA VAL A 99 6.77 -2.77 -16.71
C VAL A 99 7.10 -1.31 -16.93
N ARG A 100 6.79 -0.45 -15.95
CA ARG A 100 7.05 0.99 -16.08
C ARG A 100 8.54 1.25 -16.23
N PHE A 101 9.36 0.57 -15.42
CA PHE A 101 10.81 0.65 -15.51
C PHE A 101 11.34 0.03 -16.81
N GLU A 102 10.95 -1.21 -17.14
CA GLU A 102 11.51 -1.94 -18.28
C GLU A 102 11.08 -1.37 -19.64
N SER A 103 9.93 -0.69 -19.71
CA SER A 103 9.48 0.01 -20.93
C SER A 103 10.43 1.12 -21.40
N ALA A 104 11.30 1.62 -20.52
CA ALA A 104 12.35 2.57 -20.89
C ALA A 104 13.50 1.94 -21.69
N PHE A 105 13.63 0.61 -21.64
CA PHE A 105 14.74 -0.14 -22.26
C PHE A 105 14.29 -1.15 -23.31
N THR A 106 13.07 -1.67 -23.19
CA THR A 106 12.55 -2.74 -24.04
C THR A 106 11.16 -2.37 -24.58
N GLN A 107 10.90 -2.70 -25.84
CA GLN A 107 9.61 -2.43 -26.48
C GLN A 107 8.50 -3.28 -25.85
N MET A 108 7.32 -2.69 -25.64
CA MET A 108 6.21 -3.32 -24.92
C MET A 108 5.75 -4.65 -25.50
N HIS A 109 5.74 -4.78 -26.83
CA HIS A 109 5.38 -6.05 -27.47
C HIS A 109 6.42 -7.15 -27.23
N VAL A 110 7.71 -6.80 -27.18
CA VAL A 110 8.78 -7.76 -26.84
C VAL A 110 8.62 -8.27 -25.41
N LEU A 111 8.31 -7.36 -24.47
CA LEU A 111 7.99 -7.75 -23.09
C LEU A 111 6.75 -8.67 -23.06
N ALA A 112 5.69 -8.32 -23.78
CA ALA A 112 4.46 -9.11 -23.83
C ALA A 112 4.69 -10.52 -24.40
N ASP A 113 5.47 -10.65 -25.47
CA ASP A 113 5.81 -11.94 -26.07
C ASP A 113 6.65 -12.80 -25.11
N ALA A 114 7.60 -12.19 -24.40
CA ALA A 114 8.39 -12.88 -23.39
C ALA A 114 7.54 -13.38 -22.21
N VAL A 115 6.56 -12.59 -21.75
CA VAL A 115 5.57 -13.02 -20.75
C VAL A 115 4.76 -14.22 -21.27
N LYS A 116 4.22 -14.13 -22.49
CA LYS A 116 3.44 -15.22 -23.11
C LYS A 116 4.26 -16.51 -23.24
N GLN A 117 5.54 -16.38 -23.63
CA GLN A 117 6.46 -17.51 -23.73
C GLN A 117 6.70 -18.16 -22.35
N ALA A 118 6.99 -17.37 -21.32
CA ALA A 118 7.22 -17.88 -19.96
C ALA A 118 5.98 -18.64 -19.42
N ILE A 119 4.78 -18.11 -19.65
CA ILE A 119 3.53 -18.76 -19.25
C ILE A 119 3.32 -20.09 -19.99
N LYS A 120 3.63 -20.12 -21.30
CA LYS A 120 3.57 -21.35 -22.12
C LYS A 120 4.56 -22.42 -21.63
N GLU A 121 5.67 -22.01 -21.03
CA GLU A 121 6.65 -22.88 -20.38
C GLU A 121 6.28 -23.25 -18.93
N GLU A 122 5.04 -22.98 -18.50
CA GLU A 122 4.55 -23.25 -17.15
C GLU A 122 5.30 -22.47 -16.05
N LYS A 123 5.92 -21.34 -16.40
CA LYS A 123 6.60 -20.45 -15.44
C LYS A 123 5.66 -19.34 -14.98
N ARG A 124 5.84 -18.89 -13.74
CA ARG A 124 5.10 -17.75 -13.17
C ARG A 124 5.77 -16.43 -13.55
N VAL A 125 4.98 -15.41 -13.79
CA VAL A 125 5.41 -14.03 -14.02
C VAL A 125 4.60 -13.11 -13.12
N ILE A 126 5.31 -12.34 -12.30
CA ILE A 126 4.77 -11.31 -11.43
C ILE A 126 5.10 -9.96 -12.05
N ILE A 127 4.07 -9.14 -12.26
CA ILE A 127 4.18 -7.92 -13.06
C ILE A 127 3.71 -6.72 -12.24
N GLU A 128 4.60 -5.76 -11.98
CA GLU A 128 4.23 -4.43 -11.49
C GLU A 128 3.81 -3.52 -12.66
N HIS A 129 2.85 -2.62 -12.40
CA HIS A 129 2.22 -1.75 -13.40
C HIS A 129 1.55 -2.55 -14.53
N PHE A 130 0.83 -3.61 -14.15
CA PHE A 130 0.20 -4.56 -15.07
C PHE A 130 -0.73 -3.90 -16.10
N GLU A 131 -1.39 -2.81 -15.73
CA GLU A 131 -2.26 -2.02 -16.60
C GLU A 131 -1.56 -1.49 -17.85
N LEU A 132 -0.24 -1.32 -17.82
CA LEU A 132 0.54 -0.82 -18.94
C LEU A 132 0.81 -1.92 -19.99
N ILE A 133 1.03 -3.16 -19.55
CA ILE A 133 1.33 -4.29 -20.46
C ILE A 133 0.06 -5.02 -20.92
N TYR A 134 -1.03 -4.90 -20.16
CA TYR A 134 -2.31 -5.55 -20.45
C TYR A 134 -2.80 -5.38 -21.91
N PRO A 135 -2.76 -4.17 -22.53
CA PRO A 135 -3.17 -3.98 -23.92
C PRO A 135 -2.34 -4.78 -24.95
N PHE A 136 -1.13 -5.19 -24.61
CA PHE A 136 -0.24 -5.98 -25.47
C PHE A 136 -0.31 -7.49 -25.17
N LEU A 137 -0.68 -7.85 -23.93
CA LEU A 137 -0.90 -9.24 -23.55
C LEU A 137 -2.20 -9.81 -24.10
N GLU A 138 -3.26 -8.97 -24.20
CA GLU A 138 -4.63 -9.40 -24.54
C GLU A 138 -5.16 -10.50 -23.62
N MET A 139 -4.60 -10.60 -22.41
CA MET A 139 -4.92 -11.58 -21.39
C MET A 139 -4.82 -10.91 -20.03
N ASN A 140 -5.81 -11.16 -19.17
CA ASN A 140 -5.81 -10.63 -17.81
C ASN A 140 -5.00 -11.52 -16.87
N ALA A 141 -4.60 -10.98 -15.73
CA ALA A 141 -3.94 -11.75 -14.69
C ALA A 141 -4.92 -12.73 -14.05
N GLU A 142 -4.43 -13.88 -13.57
CA GLU A 142 -5.23 -14.86 -12.82
C GLU A 142 -5.55 -14.34 -11.41
N ILE A 143 -4.67 -13.49 -10.89
CA ILE A 143 -4.87 -12.67 -9.70
C ILE A 143 -4.36 -11.26 -9.98
N LEU A 144 -5.20 -10.27 -9.67
CA LEU A 144 -4.90 -8.86 -9.84
C LEU A 144 -4.98 -8.16 -8.48
N ILE A 145 -3.93 -7.42 -8.14
CA ILE A 145 -3.78 -6.79 -6.84
C ILE A 145 -3.54 -5.30 -7.03
N GLY A 146 -4.45 -4.48 -6.55
CA GLY A 146 -4.30 -3.03 -6.52
C GLY A 146 -3.84 -2.56 -5.15
N ILE A 147 -2.91 -1.61 -5.09
CA ILE A 147 -2.49 -0.98 -3.84
C ILE A 147 -2.53 0.55 -3.93
N GLY A 148 -3.34 1.15 -3.06
CA GLY A 148 -3.51 2.58 -2.88
C GLY A 148 -3.59 2.89 -1.39
N GLU A 149 -4.70 3.49 -0.96
CA GLU A 149 -5.12 3.55 0.46
C GLU A 149 -5.56 2.19 1.00
N GLU A 150 -6.32 1.45 0.20
CA GLU A 150 -6.63 0.05 0.42
C GLU A 150 -5.82 -0.86 -0.52
N VAL A 151 -5.71 -2.14 -0.15
CA VAL A 151 -5.29 -3.23 -1.03
C VAL A 151 -6.53 -3.95 -1.52
N ILE A 152 -6.72 -3.98 -2.84
CA ILE A 152 -7.79 -4.70 -3.52
C ILE A 152 -7.21 -5.97 -4.11
N VAL A 153 -7.83 -7.11 -3.84
CA VAL A 153 -7.47 -8.42 -4.41
C VAL A 153 -8.66 -8.96 -5.19
N THR A 154 -8.46 -9.30 -6.45
CA THR A 154 -9.53 -9.84 -7.31
C THR A 154 -8.98 -10.91 -8.26
N ARG A 155 -9.86 -11.78 -8.72
CA ARG A 155 -9.62 -12.71 -9.82
C ARG A 155 -10.44 -12.26 -11.01
N PRO A 156 -9.85 -11.53 -11.97
CA PRO A 156 -10.58 -11.05 -13.12
C PRO A 156 -11.20 -12.19 -13.93
N SER A 157 -12.42 -11.96 -14.42
CA SER A 157 -13.09 -12.81 -15.39
C SER A 157 -13.13 -12.14 -16.77
N ILE A 158 -13.78 -12.77 -17.75
CA ILE A 158 -14.10 -12.12 -19.03
C ILE A 158 -14.97 -10.86 -18.86
N PHE A 159 -15.65 -10.71 -17.72
CA PHE A 159 -16.45 -9.54 -17.36
C PHE A 159 -15.67 -8.49 -16.55
N GLY A 160 -14.37 -8.70 -16.34
CA GLY A 160 -13.50 -7.81 -15.58
C GLY A 160 -13.31 -8.24 -14.11
N PRO A 161 -12.78 -7.34 -13.27
CA PRO A 161 -12.43 -5.95 -13.60
C PRO A 161 -11.24 -5.84 -14.57
N GLN A 162 -11.20 -4.74 -15.34
CA GLN A 162 -10.03 -4.45 -16.17
C GLN A 162 -8.91 -3.91 -15.27
N PRO A 163 -7.62 -4.17 -15.60
CA PRO A 163 -6.49 -3.63 -14.82
C PRO A 163 -6.54 -2.11 -14.63
N LYS A 164 -7.01 -1.40 -15.65
CA LYS A 164 -7.17 0.06 -15.61
C LYS A 164 -8.22 0.50 -14.59
N ASP A 165 -9.33 -0.21 -14.46
CA ASP A 165 -10.39 0.12 -13.50
C ASP A 165 -9.84 0.08 -12.06
N ILE A 166 -9.05 -0.95 -11.75
CA ILE A 166 -8.39 -1.07 -10.45
C ILE A 166 -7.33 0.02 -10.27
N SER A 167 -6.51 0.29 -11.29
CA SER A 167 -5.50 1.36 -11.26
C SER A 167 -6.13 2.72 -10.97
N ASP A 168 -7.23 3.07 -11.63
CA ASP A 168 -7.94 4.33 -11.45
C ASP A 168 -8.46 4.53 -10.01
N ILE A 169 -8.83 3.44 -9.31
CA ILE A 169 -9.24 3.49 -7.90
C ILE A 169 -8.02 3.72 -7.01
N VAL A 170 -6.99 2.89 -7.15
CA VAL A 170 -5.87 2.88 -6.19
C VAL A 170 -4.92 4.07 -6.35
N VAL A 171 -4.75 4.58 -7.58
CA VAL A 171 -3.97 5.79 -7.84
C VAL A 171 -4.65 7.01 -7.23
N LYS A 172 -5.98 7.12 -7.35
CA LYS A 172 -6.75 8.22 -6.75
C LYS A 172 -6.73 8.18 -5.23
N SER A 173 -6.73 7.00 -4.62
CA SER A 173 -6.75 6.86 -3.15
C SER A 173 -5.36 7.01 -2.51
N LEU A 174 -4.27 6.80 -3.24
CA LEU A 174 -2.90 6.87 -2.71
C LEU A 174 -2.58 8.19 -1.97
N LYS A 175 -3.14 9.32 -2.43
CA LYS A 175 -2.94 10.61 -1.76
C LYS A 175 -3.44 10.60 -0.30
N TYR A 176 -4.56 9.93 -0.02
CA TYR A 176 -5.12 9.85 1.33
C TYR A 176 -4.24 9.03 2.25
N ARG A 177 -3.63 7.96 1.73
CA ARG A 177 -2.64 7.19 2.47
C ARG A 177 -1.42 8.01 2.86
N LYS A 178 -0.88 8.79 1.93
CA LYS A 178 0.26 9.71 2.17
C LYS A 178 -0.09 10.79 3.18
N MET A 179 -1.26 11.42 3.04
CA MET A 179 -1.74 12.43 3.98
C MET A 179 -1.92 11.85 5.38
N ALA A 180 -2.59 10.71 5.51
CA ALA A 180 -2.88 10.09 6.80
C ALA A 180 -1.59 9.69 7.53
N HIS A 181 -0.61 9.14 6.81
CA HIS A 181 0.65 8.74 7.41
C HIS A 181 1.51 9.95 7.84
N THR A 182 1.58 11.02 7.03
CA THR A 182 2.25 12.25 7.48
C THR A 182 1.52 12.91 8.66
N ALA A 183 0.19 12.91 8.66
CA ALA A 183 -0.59 13.46 9.78
C ALA A 183 -0.41 12.64 11.08
N GLU A 184 -0.29 11.32 10.96
CA GLU A 184 0.00 10.41 12.06
C GLU A 184 1.38 10.67 12.68
N ASP A 185 2.42 10.80 11.86
CA ASP A 185 3.78 11.11 12.32
C ASP A 185 3.88 12.54 12.90
N LEU A 186 3.19 13.53 12.32
CA LEU A 186 3.10 14.88 12.90
C LEU A 186 2.39 14.86 14.26
N THR A 187 1.28 14.13 14.38
CA THR A 187 0.54 14.01 15.65
C THR A 187 1.40 13.33 16.71
N SER A 188 2.10 12.26 16.33
CA SER A 188 3.04 11.56 17.21
C SER A 188 4.19 12.47 17.66
N MET A 189 4.73 13.28 16.75
CA MET A 189 5.76 14.27 17.05
C MET A 189 5.28 15.32 18.05
N VAL A 190 4.08 15.89 17.86
CA VAL A 190 3.53 16.93 18.74
C VAL A 190 3.23 16.35 20.12
N LEU A 191 2.65 15.15 20.19
CA LEU A 191 2.42 14.43 21.44
C LEU A 191 3.70 14.29 22.26
N GLU A 192 4.81 13.91 21.61
CA GLU A 192 6.10 13.74 22.26
C GLU A 192 6.72 15.08 22.70
N LYS A 193 6.78 16.06 21.79
CA LYS A 193 7.49 17.33 22.04
C LYS A 193 6.76 18.28 22.96
N GLU A 194 5.44 18.38 22.84
CA GLU A 194 4.64 19.42 23.51
C GLU A 194 3.80 18.88 24.66
N PHE A 195 3.38 17.61 24.59
CA PHE A 195 2.52 16.99 25.60
C PHE A 195 3.25 15.97 26.49
N GLY A 196 4.52 15.66 26.20
CA GLY A 196 5.32 14.72 26.96
C GLY A 196 4.81 13.28 26.91
N ILE A 197 4.01 12.93 25.89
CA ILE A 197 3.48 11.59 25.68
C ILE A 197 4.44 10.84 24.77
N PRO A 198 5.01 9.70 25.20
CA PRO A 198 5.92 8.94 24.36
C PRO A 198 5.21 8.44 23.10
N ARG A 199 5.98 8.22 22.04
CA ARG A 199 5.50 7.67 20.79
C ARG A 199 4.73 6.35 21.03
N CYS A 200 3.57 6.21 20.40
CA CYS A 200 2.84 4.95 20.35
C CYS A 200 3.65 3.91 19.57
N GLU A 201 3.63 2.66 20.03
CA GLU A 201 4.19 1.53 19.28
C GLU A 201 3.14 0.86 18.39
N GLU A 202 1.86 0.94 18.79
CA GLU A 202 0.74 0.31 18.13
C GLU A 202 -0.10 1.33 17.36
N HIS A 203 -0.36 0.99 16.10
CA HIS A 203 -1.02 1.84 15.12
C HIS A 203 -2.05 1.02 14.35
N SER A 204 -3.23 1.60 14.15
CA SER A 204 -4.30 1.01 13.34
C SER A 204 -4.74 1.96 12.23
N ASP A 205 -5.37 1.40 11.21
CA ASP A 205 -5.74 2.11 9.98
C ASP A 205 -7.26 2.29 9.94
N VAL A 206 -7.69 3.49 9.54
CA VAL A 206 -9.07 3.82 9.20
C VAL A 206 -9.07 4.54 7.85
N GLN A 207 -10.19 4.49 7.13
CA GLN A 207 -10.28 5.21 5.86
C GLN A 207 -10.11 6.71 6.11
N HIS A 208 -9.28 7.34 5.28
CA HIS A 208 -8.95 8.75 5.33
C HIS A 208 -8.46 9.20 6.70
N GLY A 209 -7.70 8.35 7.41
CA GLY A 209 -7.26 8.67 8.75
C GLY A 209 -6.28 7.68 9.37
N PHE A 210 -6.00 7.85 10.65
CA PHE A 210 -5.09 7.02 11.43
C PHE A 210 -5.62 6.82 12.85
N VAL A 211 -5.10 5.80 13.52
CA VAL A 211 -5.41 5.50 14.91
C VAL A 211 -4.13 5.32 15.70
N LEU A 212 -3.99 6.09 16.78
CA LEU A 212 -2.94 5.92 17.78
C LEU A 212 -3.53 5.23 19.01
N GLU A 213 -2.92 4.12 19.44
CA GLU A 213 -3.41 3.31 20.54
C GLU A 213 -2.57 3.50 21.81
N PHE A 214 -3.24 3.56 22.96
CA PHE A 214 -2.65 3.81 24.28
C PHE A 214 -3.17 2.80 25.30
N ASN A 215 -2.28 2.23 26.11
CA ASN A 215 -2.67 1.32 27.19
C ASN A 215 -3.43 2.04 28.32
N GLU A 216 -3.16 3.33 28.52
CA GLU A 216 -3.82 4.20 29.49
C GLU A 216 -4.36 5.44 28.78
N LYS A 217 -5.52 5.95 29.22
CA LYS A 217 -6.12 7.16 28.62
C LYS A 217 -5.21 8.37 28.87
N PRO A 218 -4.64 8.99 27.82
CA PRO A 218 -3.83 10.19 28.00
C PRO A 218 -4.67 11.35 28.55
N LEU A 219 -4.13 12.07 29.53
CA LEU A 219 -4.77 13.24 30.13
C LEU A 219 -4.36 14.51 29.39
N ILE A 220 -4.90 14.67 28.18
CA ILE A 220 -4.61 15.83 27.31
C ILE A 220 -5.87 16.50 26.79
N ASP A 221 -5.73 17.78 26.47
CA ASP A 221 -6.72 18.50 25.68
C ASP A 221 -6.51 18.17 24.20
N ILE A 222 -7.42 17.37 23.63
CA ILE A 222 -7.38 16.97 22.22
C ILE A 222 -7.57 18.18 21.29
N GLN A 223 -8.29 19.23 21.71
CA GLN A 223 -8.40 20.45 20.91
C GLN A 223 -7.06 21.17 20.84
N ALA A 224 -6.36 21.30 21.97
CA ALA A 224 -5.02 21.89 22.00
C ALA A 224 -4.02 21.09 21.15
N LEU A 225 -4.09 19.75 21.20
CA LEU A 225 -3.27 18.88 20.33
C LEU A 225 -3.57 19.12 18.85
N GLU A 226 -4.86 19.13 18.47
CA GLU A 226 -5.25 19.38 17.08
C GLU A 226 -4.78 20.75 16.59
N ASP A 227 -4.94 21.79 17.40
CA ASP A 227 -4.53 23.15 17.05
C ASP A 227 -3.00 23.25 16.90
N SER A 228 -2.24 22.52 17.71
CA SER A 228 -0.79 22.44 17.56
C SER A 228 -0.37 21.74 16.27
N VAL A 229 -0.95 20.56 15.97
CA VAL A 229 -0.66 19.86 14.70
C VAL A 229 -1.03 20.72 13.49
N LYS A 230 -2.15 21.45 13.54
CA LYS A 230 -2.54 22.37 12.46
C LYS A 230 -1.52 23.50 12.24
N LYS A 231 -0.90 24.04 13.30
CA LYS A 231 0.17 25.04 13.13
C LYS A 231 1.33 24.47 12.32
N TYR A 232 1.77 23.24 12.62
CA TYR A 232 2.82 22.59 11.85
C TYR A 232 2.43 22.33 10.39
N ILE A 233 1.16 22.04 10.11
CA ILE A 233 0.63 21.94 8.74
C ILE A 233 0.67 23.31 8.03
N GLU A 234 0.27 24.37 8.74
CA GLU A 234 0.26 25.75 8.22
C GLU A 234 1.66 26.34 8.00
N GLU A 235 2.69 25.79 8.66
CA GLU A 235 4.10 26.14 8.44
C GLU A 235 4.66 25.64 7.11
N LYS A 236 3.95 24.76 6.38
CA LYS A 236 4.31 24.28 5.04
C LYS A 236 5.72 23.69 4.98
N MET A 237 6.05 22.87 5.96
CA MET A 237 7.33 22.20 6.05
C MET A 237 7.47 21.09 4.99
N ASP A 238 8.66 20.97 4.41
CA ASP A 238 9.01 19.86 3.53
C ASP A 238 9.12 18.54 4.31
N VAL A 239 8.71 17.44 3.69
CA VAL A 239 8.83 16.08 4.23
C VAL A 239 9.65 15.25 3.26
N CYS A 240 10.82 14.79 3.72
CA CYS A 240 11.77 14.07 2.87
C CYS A 240 12.12 12.71 3.46
N TYR A 241 12.29 11.73 2.58
CA TYR A 241 12.88 10.45 2.92
C TYR A 241 14.36 10.64 3.29
N LEU A 242 14.79 10.07 4.42
CA LEU A 242 16.19 10.05 4.83
C LEU A 242 16.77 8.65 4.67
N ASP A 243 16.15 7.68 5.34
CA ASP A 243 16.54 6.28 5.32
C ASP A 243 15.33 5.37 5.62
N ASP A 244 15.59 4.06 5.65
CA ASP A 244 14.60 3.00 5.85
C ASP A 244 13.80 3.07 7.17
N LYS A 245 14.20 3.94 8.10
CA LYS A 245 13.61 4.13 9.43
C LYS A 245 13.35 5.59 9.78
N HIS A 246 13.66 6.55 8.91
CA HIS A 246 13.55 7.97 9.23
C HIS A 246 13.07 8.82 8.06
N ILE A 247 12.33 9.88 8.41
CA ILE A 247 12.01 11.01 7.55
C ILE A 247 12.54 12.29 8.17
N SER A 248 12.76 13.33 7.35
CA SER A 248 12.94 14.70 7.86
C SER A 248 11.66 15.50 7.65
N ILE A 249 11.27 16.28 8.65
CA ILE A 249 10.18 17.25 8.55
C ILE A 249 10.75 18.65 8.81
N GLY A 250 10.65 19.53 7.83
CA GLY A 250 11.20 20.88 7.87
C GLY A 250 12.74 20.90 7.96
N SER A 251 13.29 22.03 8.38
CA SER A 251 14.74 22.22 8.49
C SER A 251 15.31 21.55 9.74
N GLY A 252 15.57 20.24 9.66
CA GLY A 252 16.45 19.53 10.59
C GLY A 252 15.78 18.65 11.64
N PHE A 253 14.49 18.36 11.55
CA PHE A 253 13.86 17.39 12.43
C PHE A 253 13.82 16.00 11.80
N ASN A 254 14.64 15.08 12.34
CA ASN A 254 14.61 13.68 11.96
C ASN A 254 13.58 12.94 12.82
N HIS A 255 12.57 12.37 12.18
CA HIS A 255 11.51 11.60 12.81
C HIS A 255 11.67 10.12 12.46
N VAL A 256 11.58 9.24 13.46
CA VAL A 256 11.52 7.79 13.24
C VAL A 256 10.23 7.46 12.50
N CYS A 257 10.27 6.62 11.48
CA CYS A 257 9.09 6.26 10.70
C CYS A 257 9.22 4.82 10.20
N THR A 258 8.13 4.05 10.24
CA THR A 258 8.13 2.65 9.78
C THR A 258 7.80 2.50 8.29
N GLY A 259 7.33 3.57 7.65
CA GLY A 259 6.99 3.62 6.22
C GLY A 259 7.49 4.91 5.53
N PRO A 260 8.79 5.25 5.62
CA PRO A 260 9.33 6.58 5.30
C PRO A 260 9.21 7.00 3.82
N ARG A 261 8.80 6.09 2.93
CA ARG A 261 8.53 6.36 1.51
C ARG A 261 7.08 6.76 1.21
N ILE A 262 6.18 6.68 2.20
CA ILE A 262 4.74 6.90 2.05
C ILE A 262 4.34 8.22 2.74
N HIS A 263 4.84 9.35 2.23
CA HIS A 263 4.51 10.66 2.76
C HIS A 263 4.12 11.63 1.64
N VAL A 264 3.33 12.65 2.00
CA VAL A 264 3.25 13.88 1.19
C VAL A 264 4.61 14.56 1.15
N LYS A 265 4.89 15.40 0.15
CA LYS A 265 6.19 16.08 0.04
C LYS A 265 6.24 17.34 0.88
N ASN A 266 5.08 17.95 1.13
CA ASN A 266 4.95 19.09 2.01
C ASN A 266 3.74 18.91 2.94
N THR A 267 3.87 19.36 4.18
CA THR A 267 2.81 19.28 5.19
C THR A 267 1.53 20.02 4.76
N GLU A 268 1.62 21.05 3.90
CA GLU A 268 0.45 21.78 3.38
C GLU A 268 -0.48 20.92 2.50
N GLU A 269 0.01 19.78 2.00
CA GLU A 269 -0.79 18.82 1.24
C GLU A 269 -1.81 18.07 2.13
N ILE A 270 -1.70 18.17 3.46
CA ILE A 270 -2.65 17.56 4.39
C ILE A 270 -3.94 18.39 4.42
N GLU A 271 -4.99 17.85 3.82
CA GLU A 271 -6.28 18.53 3.73
C GLU A 271 -7.21 18.17 4.91
N ASN A 272 -7.91 19.17 5.46
CA ASN A 272 -8.98 19.05 6.46
C ASN A 272 -8.66 18.17 7.69
N PHE A 273 -7.43 18.23 8.19
CA PHE A 273 -7.01 17.50 9.39
C PHE A 273 -7.90 17.78 10.61
N GLN A 274 -8.36 16.70 11.27
CA GLN A 274 -9.19 16.74 12.47
C GLN A 274 -8.90 15.54 13.38
N LEU A 275 -9.02 15.73 14.69
CA LEU A 275 -8.99 14.69 15.71
C LEU A 275 -10.39 14.50 16.29
N VAL A 276 -10.79 13.24 16.49
CA VAL A 276 -11.99 12.92 17.26
C VAL A 276 -11.77 13.37 18.70
N LYS A 277 -12.66 14.22 19.22
CA LYS A 277 -12.52 14.90 20.53
C LYS A 277 -12.72 14.02 21.76
N ASP A 278 -12.66 12.70 21.59
CA ASP A 278 -12.70 11.74 22.68
C ASP A 278 -11.91 10.47 22.31
N PHE A 279 -11.24 9.90 23.30
CA PHE A 279 -10.55 8.62 23.16
C PHE A 279 -11.58 7.49 23.16
N LYS A 280 -11.50 6.59 22.18
CA LYS A 280 -12.34 5.40 22.10
C LYS A 280 -11.69 4.25 22.84
N TYR A 281 -12.38 3.72 23.84
CA TYR A 281 -11.91 2.53 24.56
C TYR A 281 -12.45 1.27 23.88
N ASP A 282 -11.56 0.35 23.51
CA ASP A 282 -11.94 -0.99 23.07
C ASP A 282 -11.86 -1.97 24.25
N PRO A 283 -13.00 -2.55 24.70
CA PRO A 283 -12.99 -3.50 25.82
C PRO A 283 -12.34 -4.86 25.49
N LEU A 284 -12.18 -5.21 24.21
CA LEU A 284 -11.57 -6.49 23.81
C LEU A 284 -10.05 -6.42 23.89
N THR A 285 -9.46 -5.40 23.29
CA THR A 285 -8.01 -5.17 23.28
C THR A 285 -7.53 -4.39 24.51
N LYS A 286 -8.45 -3.73 25.24
CA LYS A 286 -8.21 -2.92 26.44
C LYS A 286 -7.32 -1.69 26.19
N VAL A 287 -7.37 -1.12 24.99
CA VAL A 287 -6.63 0.10 24.63
C VAL A 287 -7.56 1.29 24.43
N TYR A 288 -7.02 2.49 24.56
CA TYR A 288 -7.64 3.76 24.22
C TYR A 288 -7.10 4.24 22.87
N SER A 289 -7.99 4.59 21.95
CA SER A 289 -7.66 5.00 20.59
C SER A 289 -7.93 6.48 20.39
N LEU A 290 -6.91 7.22 19.95
CA LEU A 290 -7.07 8.55 19.36
C LEU A 290 -7.19 8.40 17.84
N ILE A 291 -8.24 8.98 17.27
CA ILE A 291 -8.52 8.87 15.84
C ILE A 291 -8.28 10.23 15.19
N GLY A 292 -7.39 10.24 14.19
CA GLY A 292 -7.18 11.39 13.32
C GLY A 292 -7.73 11.14 11.93
N LEU A 293 -8.30 12.18 11.31
CA LEU A 293 -8.97 12.14 10.02
C LEU A 293 -8.41 13.25 9.12
N ILE A 294 -8.35 12.96 7.82
CA ILE A 294 -7.86 13.84 6.75
C ILE A 294 -8.79 13.76 5.54
N GLY A 295 -8.56 14.58 4.52
CA GLY A 295 -9.24 14.46 3.23
C GLY A 295 -10.63 15.10 3.22
N PRO A 296 -11.68 14.48 2.63
CA PRO A 296 -12.99 15.13 2.49
C PRO A 296 -13.58 15.52 3.85
N LYS A 297 -14.24 16.68 3.93
CA LYS A 297 -14.91 17.12 5.17
C LYS A 297 -16.07 16.19 5.52
N VAL A 298 -15.79 15.15 6.29
CA VAL A 298 -16.81 14.38 7.00
C VAL A 298 -17.16 15.16 8.27
N ARG A 299 -18.45 15.38 8.55
CA ARG A 299 -18.86 15.89 9.88
C ARG A 299 -18.54 14.80 10.91
N VAL A 300 -17.51 15.03 11.71
CA VAL A 300 -17.06 14.09 12.73
C VAL A 300 -17.95 14.26 13.96
N ASP A 301 -19.05 13.52 14.00
CA ASP A 301 -19.84 13.34 15.21
C ASP A 301 -19.81 11.86 15.62
N LEU A 302 -19.81 11.58 16.92
CA LEU A 302 -19.52 10.25 17.51
C LEU A 302 -20.41 9.11 16.99
N LYS A 303 -21.51 9.45 16.30
CA LYS A 303 -22.48 8.52 15.70
C LYS A 303 -22.09 8.02 14.30
N ASN A 304 -21.06 8.58 13.67
CA ASN A 304 -20.77 8.35 12.24
C ASN A 304 -19.45 7.62 11.96
N ILE A 305 -18.80 7.00 12.95
CA ILE A 305 -17.57 6.20 12.71
C ILE A 305 -17.82 5.02 11.75
N GLU A 306 -19.04 4.48 11.75
CA GLU A 306 -19.48 3.47 10.76
C GLU A 306 -19.49 4.00 9.32
N GLU A 307 -19.69 5.31 9.12
CA GLU A 307 -19.62 5.97 7.82
C GLU A 307 -18.17 6.20 7.39
N ILE A 308 -17.26 6.38 8.36
CA ILE A 308 -15.82 6.59 8.14
C ILE A 308 -15.16 5.32 7.59
N ASN A 309 -15.60 4.12 7.96
CA ASN A 309 -15.05 2.87 7.38
C ASN A 309 -15.60 2.53 5.98
N GLY A 310 -16.27 3.47 5.31
CA GLY A 310 -16.76 3.28 3.94
C GLY A 310 -17.91 2.27 3.78
N LEU A 311 -18.36 1.62 4.85
CA LEU A 311 -19.38 0.55 4.80
C LEU A 311 -20.73 1.02 4.24
N LYS A 312 -21.07 2.31 4.37
CA LYS A 312 -22.30 2.88 3.77
C LYS A 312 -22.15 3.31 2.30
N ASN A 313 -20.92 3.45 1.80
CA ASN A 313 -20.62 3.96 0.45
C ASN A 313 -20.27 2.87 -0.56
N ILE A 314 -20.37 1.59 -0.18
CA ILE A 314 -20.34 0.47 -1.12
C ILE A 314 -21.67 0.49 -1.90
N GLN A 315 -21.77 1.35 -2.91
CA GLN A 315 -22.80 1.22 -3.93
C GLN A 315 -22.44 0.05 -4.84
N PHE A 316 -23.30 -0.97 -4.85
CA PHE A 316 -23.28 -2.08 -5.80
C PHE A 316 -23.70 -1.60 -7.20
#